data_AF-A0A4P9YEM1-F1
#
_entry.id   AF-A0A4P9YEM1-F1
#
_cell.length_a   1.000
_cell.length_b   1.000
_cell.length_c   1.000
_cell.angle_alpha   90.00
_cell.angle_beta   90.00
_cell.angle_gamma   90.00
#
_symmetry.space_group_name_H-M   'P 1'
#
loop_
_entity.id
_entity.type
_entity.pdbx_description
1 polymer ?
#
loop_
_entity_poly.entity_id
_entity_poly.type
_entity_poly.pdbx_seq_one_letter_code
_entity_poly.pdbx_strand_id
1 'polypeptide(L)'
;MRSYDLSRTCSINAADAFSHANLPSEAAKCYESAGQSATQMKDVNSAFDDYNKASKEYIKTGLHDRAAECLEKAAKAIFEEDKLKAIEAYEGALDIHESNDRGKFATDTYRRSIQLALKNDMIEKAIKILERHIPVCISGNDFKLAHKQMLSLIIILLKIDPVHASKKFTEFQGQSDSFFTSDEGCKANELLDAFEKRDSEALEAIKNSSTISFLDNEIIRVAKSLAVAGEDKKEESNGLL
;
A
#
# COMPACT_ATOMS: atom_id res chain seq x y z
N MET A 1 -22.06 -3.55 -32.43
CA MET A 1 -21.01 -2.71 -31.81
C MET A 1 -21.53 -2.23 -30.47
N ARG A 2 -20.89 -2.59 -29.34
CA ARG A 2 -21.37 -2.18 -28.00
C ARG A 2 -21.19 -0.67 -27.87
N SER A 3 -22.21 0.05 -27.41
CA SER A 3 -22.21 1.52 -27.26
C SER A 3 -20.93 2.09 -26.61
N TYR A 4 -20.35 1.35 -25.65
CA TYR A 4 -19.12 1.71 -24.95
C TYR A 4 -17.86 1.74 -25.82
N ASP A 5 -17.76 0.89 -26.83
CA ASP A 5 -16.60 0.81 -27.72
C ASP A 5 -16.52 2.05 -28.64
N LEU A 6 -17.69 2.43 -29.18
CA LEU A 6 -17.84 3.68 -29.93
C LEU A 6 -17.59 4.90 -29.02
N SER A 7 -18.16 4.90 -27.81
CA SER A 7 -17.96 5.96 -26.82
C SER A 7 -16.48 6.16 -26.49
N ARG A 8 -15.73 5.07 -26.26
CA ARG A 8 -14.29 5.11 -26.01
C ARG A 8 -13.54 5.69 -27.20
N THR A 9 -13.81 5.19 -28.41
CA THR A 9 -13.15 5.65 -29.64
C THR A 9 -13.37 7.15 -29.87
N CYS A 10 -14.61 7.62 -29.72
CA CYS A 10 -14.94 9.04 -29.81
C CYS A 10 -14.20 9.87 -28.75
N SER A 11 -14.10 9.36 -27.51
CA SER A 11 -13.43 10.04 -26.42
C SER A 11 -11.91 10.15 -26.64
N ILE A 12 -11.27 9.10 -27.17
CA ILE A 12 -9.85 9.11 -27.52
C ILE A 12 -9.59 10.10 -28.67
N ASN A 13 -10.38 10.04 -29.74
CA ASN A 13 -10.23 10.96 -30.87
C ASN A 13 -10.40 12.43 -30.43
N ALA A 14 -11.35 12.71 -29.53
CA ALA A 14 -11.53 14.03 -28.94
C ALA A 14 -10.33 14.42 -28.07
N ALA A 15 -9.83 13.51 -27.23
CA ALA A 15 -8.67 13.75 -26.37
C ALA A 15 -7.43 14.10 -27.20
N ASP A 16 -7.16 13.36 -28.28
CA ASP A 16 -6.04 13.60 -29.18
C ASP A 16 -6.17 14.97 -29.87
N ALA A 17 -7.38 15.32 -30.32
CA ALA A 17 -7.66 16.65 -30.88
C ALA A 17 -7.43 17.78 -29.87
N PHE A 18 -7.87 17.63 -28.62
CA PHE A 18 -7.63 18.61 -27.56
C PHE A 18 -6.16 18.70 -27.17
N SER A 19 -5.44 17.57 -27.16
CA SER A 19 -3.99 17.54 -26.93
C SER A 19 -3.24 18.31 -28.02
N HIS A 20 -3.58 18.08 -29.29
CA HIS A 20 -3.04 18.85 -30.43
C HIS A 20 -3.40 20.34 -30.39
N ALA A 21 -4.57 20.68 -29.83
CA ALA A 21 -5.00 22.06 -29.62
C ALA A 21 -4.39 22.75 -28.39
N ASN A 22 -3.47 22.08 -27.66
CA ASN A 22 -2.91 22.56 -26.38
C ASN A 22 -3.97 22.85 -25.30
N LEU A 23 -5.00 22.00 -25.21
CA LEU A 23 -6.06 22.04 -24.19
C LEU A 23 -5.96 20.81 -23.27
N PRO A 24 -4.95 20.75 -22.38
CA PRO A 24 -4.66 19.56 -21.57
C PRO A 24 -5.75 19.21 -20.55
N SER A 25 -6.51 20.19 -20.03
CA SER A 25 -7.64 19.93 -19.10
C SER A 25 -8.76 19.14 -19.78
N GLU A 26 -9.06 19.50 -21.02
CA GLU A 26 -10.12 18.91 -21.83
C GLU A 26 -9.67 17.52 -22.32
N ALA A 27 -8.42 17.42 -22.77
CA ALA A 27 -7.80 16.14 -23.13
C ALA A 27 -7.83 15.14 -21.95
N ALA A 28 -7.46 15.58 -20.75
CA ALA A 28 -7.46 14.74 -19.55
C ALA A 28 -8.86 14.16 -19.24
N LYS A 29 -9.91 15.00 -19.28
CA LYS A 29 -11.30 14.57 -19.06
C LYS A 29 -11.76 13.55 -20.10
N CYS A 30 -11.37 13.75 -21.36
CA CYS A 30 -11.70 12.83 -22.44
C CYS A 30 -10.99 11.48 -22.28
N TYR A 31 -9.70 11.47 -21.93
CA TYR A 31 -8.99 10.21 -21.61
C TYR A 31 -9.56 9.52 -20.38
N GLU A 32 -9.97 10.26 -19.34
CA GLU A 32 -10.62 9.68 -18.17
C GLU A 32 -11.96 9.01 -18.54
N SER A 33 -12.75 9.64 -19.40
CA SER A 33 -14.00 9.07 -19.93
C SER A 33 -13.77 7.82 -20.80
N ALA A 34 -12.68 7.81 -21.58
CA ALA A 34 -12.24 6.64 -22.32
C ALA A 34 -11.88 5.48 -21.38
N GLY A 35 -11.12 5.75 -20.32
CA GLY A 35 -10.75 4.74 -19.30
C GLY A 35 -11.97 4.18 -18.56
N GLN A 36 -12.97 5.02 -18.27
CA GLN A 36 -14.24 4.56 -17.69
C GLN A 36 -14.98 3.61 -18.64
N SER A 37 -15.05 3.96 -19.94
CA SER A 37 -15.67 3.13 -20.97
C SER A 37 -14.95 1.78 -21.13
N ALA A 38 -13.61 1.78 -21.15
CA ALA A 38 -12.79 0.57 -21.19
C ALA A 38 -13.01 -0.32 -19.95
N THR A 39 -13.14 0.29 -18.76
CA THR A 39 -13.45 -0.43 -17.52
C THR A 39 -14.80 -1.15 -17.62
N GLN A 40 -15.84 -0.49 -18.17
CA GLN A 40 -17.17 -1.11 -18.38
C GLN A 40 -17.13 -2.26 -19.39
N MET A 41 -16.22 -2.18 -20.37
CA MET A 41 -15.98 -3.24 -21.34
C MET A 41 -15.16 -4.42 -20.77
N LYS A 42 -14.63 -4.27 -19.55
CA LYS A 42 -13.65 -5.20 -18.94
C LYS A 42 -12.36 -5.32 -19.75
N ASP A 43 -12.03 -4.30 -20.53
CA ASP A 43 -10.74 -4.18 -21.20
C ASP A 43 -9.78 -3.43 -20.28
N VAL A 44 -9.12 -4.20 -19.40
CA VAL A 44 -8.32 -3.63 -18.31
C VAL A 44 -7.01 -3.01 -18.80
N ASN A 45 -6.42 -3.52 -19.89
CA ASN A 45 -5.21 -2.95 -20.49
C ASN A 45 -5.51 -1.58 -21.10
N SER A 46 -6.58 -1.48 -21.90
CA SER A 46 -7.03 -0.20 -22.44
C SER A 46 -7.39 0.79 -21.34
N ALA A 47 -8.08 0.34 -20.29
CA ALA A 47 -8.43 1.20 -19.16
C ALA A 47 -7.18 1.75 -18.46
N PHE A 48 -6.18 0.90 -18.22
CA PHE A 48 -4.90 1.29 -17.63
C PHE A 48 -4.19 2.35 -18.47
N ASP A 49 -4.07 2.14 -19.78
CA ASP A 49 -3.42 3.09 -20.68
C ASP A 49 -4.15 4.44 -20.75
N ASP A 50 -5.48 4.41 -20.85
CA ASP A 50 -6.29 5.62 -20.93
C ASP A 50 -6.21 6.45 -19.64
N TYR A 51 -6.28 5.81 -18.47
CA TYR A 51 -6.08 6.50 -17.19
C TYR A 51 -4.66 7.04 -17.00
N ASN A 52 -3.64 6.34 -17.48
CA ASN A 52 -2.26 6.83 -17.46
C ASN A 52 -2.09 8.08 -18.34
N LYS A 53 -2.71 8.10 -19.53
CA LYS A 53 -2.72 9.29 -20.38
C LYS A 53 -3.47 10.45 -19.70
N ALA A 54 -4.62 10.18 -19.10
CA ALA A 54 -5.36 11.19 -18.34
C ALA A 54 -4.52 11.78 -17.20
N SER A 55 -3.80 10.94 -16.45
CA SER A 55 -2.90 11.38 -15.37
C SER A 55 -1.81 12.31 -15.88
N LYS A 56 -1.13 11.95 -16.99
CA LYS A 56 -0.09 12.79 -17.60
C LYS A 56 -0.62 14.16 -18.03
N GLU A 57 -1.81 14.22 -18.61
CA GLU A 57 -2.43 15.49 -18.99
C GLU A 57 -2.83 16.32 -17.75
N TYR A 58 -3.39 15.70 -16.71
CA TYR A 58 -3.70 16.38 -15.46
C TYR A 58 -2.45 16.97 -14.78
N ILE A 59 -1.30 16.28 -14.82
CA ILE A 59 -0.02 16.83 -14.32
C ILE A 59 0.34 18.13 -15.04
N LYS A 60 0.19 18.19 -16.36
CA LYS A 60 0.49 19.41 -17.14
C LYS A 60 -0.40 20.60 -16.75
N THR A 61 -1.61 20.34 -16.25
CA THR A 61 -2.55 21.37 -15.78
C THR A 61 -2.30 21.82 -14.34
N GLY A 62 -1.43 21.13 -13.59
CA GLY A 62 -1.25 21.33 -12.15
C GLY A 62 -2.32 20.68 -11.28
N LEU A 63 -3.24 19.89 -11.85
CA LEU A 63 -4.27 19.15 -11.13
C LEU A 63 -3.75 17.81 -10.61
N HIS A 64 -2.74 17.87 -9.73
CA HIS A 64 -2.01 16.70 -9.22
C HIS A 64 -2.90 15.70 -8.48
N ASP A 65 -3.89 16.16 -7.70
CA ASP A 65 -4.81 15.25 -6.99
C ASP A 65 -5.59 14.37 -8.00
N ARG A 66 -6.09 14.98 -9.08
CA ARG A 66 -6.79 14.24 -10.14
C ARG A 66 -5.87 13.30 -10.90
N ALA A 67 -4.61 13.70 -11.09
CA ALA A 67 -3.62 12.83 -11.72
C ALA A 67 -3.35 11.57 -10.89
N ALA A 68 -3.21 11.72 -9.57
CA ALA A 68 -3.05 10.59 -8.65
C ALA A 68 -4.31 9.71 -8.59
N GLU A 69 -5.51 10.31 -8.54
CA GLU A 69 -6.78 9.56 -8.61
C GLU A 69 -6.91 8.74 -9.89
N CYS A 70 -6.45 9.26 -11.03
CA CYS A 70 -6.43 8.52 -12.29
C CYS A 70 -5.51 7.30 -12.20
N LEU A 71 -4.32 7.44 -11.61
CA LEU A 71 -3.42 6.31 -11.38
C LEU A 71 -4.00 5.27 -10.43
N GLU A 72 -4.71 5.68 -9.37
CA GLU A 72 -5.43 4.73 -8.52
C GLU A 72 -6.53 3.96 -9.28
N LYS A 73 -7.24 4.63 -10.20
CA LYS A 73 -8.24 3.97 -11.07
C LYS A 73 -7.57 3.00 -12.05
N ALA A 74 -6.43 3.38 -12.63
CA ALA A 74 -5.61 2.50 -13.47
C ALA A 74 -5.17 1.25 -12.69
N ALA A 75 -4.61 1.43 -11.50
CA ALA A 75 -4.17 0.34 -10.64
C ALA A 75 -5.29 -0.64 -10.32
N LYS A 76 -6.47 -0.14 -9.92
CA LYS A 76 -7.64 -0.97 -9.63
C LYS A 76 -8.14 -1.75 -10.86
N ALA A 77 -8.05 -1.18 -12.05
CA ALA A 77 -8.50 -1.83 -13.28
C ALA A 77 -7.62 -3.02 -13.64
N ILE A 78 -6.29 -2.86 -13.58
CA ILE A 78 -5.33 -3.89 -14.04
C ILE A 78 -4.97 -4.92 -12.96
N PHE A 79 -5.32 -4.66 -11.70
CA PHE A 79 -4.85 -5.44 -10.55
C PHE A 79 -5.02 -6.96 -10.67
N GLU A 80 -6.17 -7.44 -11.15
CA GLU A 80 -6.42 -8.89 -11.29
C GLU A 80 -5.64 -9.52 -12.45
N GLU A 81 -5.23 -8.74 -13.46
CA GLU A 81 -4.46 -9.22 -14.61
C GLU A 81 -2.95 -9.10 -14.36
N ASP A 82 -2.49 -7.94 -13.87
CA ASP A 82 -1.09 -7.65 -13.61
C ASP A 82 -0.93 -6.86 -12.31
N LYS A 83 -0.65 -7.62 -11.25
CA LYS A 83 -0.48 -7.12 -9.88
C LYS A 83 0.73 -6.18 -9.77
N LEU A 84 1.80 -6.43 -10.52
CA LEU A 84 3.02 -5.62 -10.46
C LEU A 84 2.76 -4.24 -11.06
N LYS A 85 2.14 -4.19 -12.25
CA LYS A 85 1.73 -2.91 -12.87
C LYS A 85 0.76 -2.13 -12.01
N ALA A 86 -0.17 -2.80 -11.32
CA ALA A 86 -1.08 -2.13 -10.40
C ALA A 86 -0.34 -1.45 -9.25
N ILE A 87 0.65 -2.12 -8.64
CA ILE A 87 1.44 -1.51 -7.58
C ILE A 87 2.31 -0.38 -8.11
N GLU A 88 2.91 -0.52 -9.30
CA GLU A 88 3.68 0.56 -9.92
C GLU A 88 2.83 1.80 -10.17
N ALA A 89 1.56 1.64 -10.58
CA ALA A 89 0.63 2.75 -10.72
C ALA A 89 0.29 3.40 -9.36
N TYR A 90 0.13 2.60 -8.30
CA TYR A 90 -0.02 3.12 -6.94
C TYR A 90 1.23 3.88 -6.46
N GLU A 91 2.42 3.36 -6.72
CA GLU A 91 3.69 4.03 -6.42
C GLU A 91 3.78 5.37 -7.17
N GLY A 92 3.39 5.41 -8.45
CA GLY A 92 3.30 6.65 -9.21
C GLY A 92 2.29 7.66 -8.63
N ALA A 93 1.17 7.20 -8.09
CA ALA A 93 0.22 8.07 -7.39
C ALA A 93 0.84 8.69 -6.12
N LEU A 94 1.59 7.89 -5.35
CA LEU A 94 2.31 8.35 -4.16
C LEU A 94 3.40 9.36 -4.53
N ASP A 95 4.16 9.13 -5.61
CA ASP A 95 5.19 10.05 -6.09
C ASP A 95 4.60 11.43 -6.46
N ILE A 96 3.40 11.45 -7.08
CA ILE A 96 2.68 12.69 -7.37
C ILE A 96 2.30 13.43 -6.07
N HIS A 97 1.83 12.73 -5.05
CA HIS A 97 1.46 13.36 -3.78
C HIS A 97 2.68 13.88 -3.01
N GLU A 98 3.78 13.13 -2.98
CA GLU A 98 5.02 13.53 -2.31
C GLU A 98 5.67 14.75 -2.96
N SER A 99 5.77 14.77 -4.29
CA SER A 99 6.37 15.88 -5.05
C SER A 99 5.63 17.21 -4.91
N ASN A 100 4.40 17.20 -4.38
CA ASN A 100 3.56 18.37 -4.17
C ASN A 100 3.40 18.76 -2.69
N ASP A 101 4.22 18.23 -1.78
CA ASP A 101 4.10 18.38 -0.31
C ASP A 101 2.72 17.97 0.23
N ARG A 102 2.00 17.15 -0.53
CA ARG A 102 0.64 16.67 -0.23
C ARG A 102 0.63 15.23 0.27
N GLY A 103 1.78 14.68 0.65
CA GLY A 103 1.90 13.31 1.17
C GLY A 103 0.93 13.02 2.32
N LYS A 104 0.62 14.00 3.16
CA LYS A 104 -0.35 13.89 4.28
C LYS A 104 -1.78 13.57 3.82
N PHE A 105 -2.13 13.94 2.60
CA PHE A 105 -3.44 13.64 2.00
C PHE A 105 -3.47 12.27 1.30
N ALA A 106 -2.30 11.66 1.08
CA ALA A 106 -2.15 10.36 0.43
C ALA A 106 -2.22 9.17 1.41
N THR A 107 -2.55 9.40 2.68
CA THR A 107 -2.63 8.37 3.72
C THR A 107 -3.51 7.18 3.32
N ASP A 108 -4.65 7.44 2.67
CA ASP A 108 -5.53 6.35 2.20
C ASP A 108 -4.92 5.60 1.01
N THR A 109 -4.22 6.30 0.11
CA THR A 109 -3.46 5.71 -0.99
C THR A 109 -2.34 4.81 -0.46
N TYR A 110 -1.59 5.25 0.54
CA TYR A 110 -0.58 4.45 1.24
C TYR A 110 -1.19 3.18 1.83
N ARG A 111 -2.24 3.33 2.64
CA ARG A 111 -2.93 2.21 3.30
C ARG A 111 -3.41 1.16 2.28
N ARG A 112 -4.05 1.59 1.20
CA ARG A 112 -4.50 0.70 0.11
C ARG A 112 -3.33 -0.01 -0.55
N SER A 113 -2.25 0.72 -0.86
CA SER A 113 -1.07 0.16 -1.53
C SER A 113 -0.38 -0.90 -0.67
N ILE A 114 -0.24 -0.66 0.63
CA ILE A 114 0.33 -1.62 1.59
C ILE A 114 -0.53 -2.88 1.69
N GLN A 115 -1.85 -2.71 1.90
CA GLN A 115 -2.78 -3.84 1.97
C GLN A 115 -2.73 -4.69 0.69
N LEU A 116 -2.66 -4.03 -0.47
CA LEU A 116 -2.58 -4.71 -1.75
C LEU A 116 -1.27 -5.47 -1.91
N ALA A 117 -0.13 -4.85 -1.59
CA ALA A 117 1.17 -5.52 -1.67
C ALA A 117 1.22 -6.77 -0.78
N LEU A 118 0.74 -6.66 0.46
CA LEU A 118 0.72 -7.78 1.42
C LEU A 118 -0.22 -8.91 1.00
N LYS A 119 -1.40 -8.57 0.48
CA LYS A 119 -2.37 -9.58 -0.01
C LYS A 119 -1.82 -10.43 -1.15
N ASN A 120 -0.81 -9.94 -1.87
CA ASN A 120 -0.17 -10.65 -2.99
C ASN A 120 1.24 -11.13 -2.67
N ASP A 121 1.59 -11.25 -1.39
CA ASP A 121 2.90 -11.71 -0.93
C ASP A 121 4.09 -10.88 -1.44
N MET A 122 3.85 -9.63 -1.85
CA MET A 122 4.90 -8.69 -2.29
C MET A 122 5.47 -7.93 -1.09
N ILE A 123 6.10 -8.67 -0.17
CA ILE A 123 6.50 -8.16 1.14
C ILE A 123 7.53 -7.03 1.02
N GLU A 124 8.50 -7.15 0.11
CA GLU A 124 9.53 -6.11 -0.09
C GLU A 124 8.93 -4.77 -0.55
N LYS A 125 7.92 -4.80 -1.44
CA LYS A 125 7.22 -3.58 -1.87
C LYS A 125 6.43 -2.98 -0.71
N ALA A 126 5.75 -3.81 0.10
CA ALA A 126 5.03 -3.34 1.28
C ALA A 126 5.95 -2.63 2.29
N ILE A 127 7.14 -3.18 2.55
CA ILE A 127 8.16 -2.58 3.41
C ILE A 127 8.56 -1.20 2.88
N LYS A 128 8.92 -1.10 1.59
CA LYS A 128 9.32 0.18 0.98
C LYS A 128 8.24 1.25 1.09
N ILE A 129 6.98 0.87 0.86
CA ILE A 129 5.85 1.80 0.95
C ILE A 129 5.63 2.25 2.42
N LEU A 130 5.76 1.33 3.38
CA LEU A 130 5.68 1.67 4.81
C LEU A 130 6.81 2.60 5.26
N GLU A 131 8.04 2.36 4.82
CA GLU A 131 9.20 3.20 5.14
C GLU A 131 9.05 4.62 4.58
N ARG A 132 8.34 4.79 3.45
CA ARG A 132 7.94 6.11 2.91
C ARG A 132 6.80 6.75 3.71
N HIS A 133 5.84 5.96 4.17
CA HIS A 133 4.64 6.46 4.85
C HIS A 133 4.94 7.03 6.25
N ILE A 134 5.79 6.35 7.04
CA ILE A 134 6.13 6.75 8.42
C ILE A 134 6.59 8.22 8.53
N PRO A 135 7.60 8.70 7.78
CA PRO A 135 8.04 10.10 7.87
C PRO A 135 6.97 11.09 7.39
N VAL A 136 6.10 10.69 6.46
CA VAL A 136 4.94 11.50 6.03
C VAL A 136 3.93 11.67 7.18
N CYS A 137 3.65 10.61 7.94
CA CYS A 137 2.79 10.69 9.13
C CYS A 137 3.41 11.57 10.23
N ILE A 138 4.72 11.42 10.49
CA ILE A 138 5.44 12.19 11.51
C ILE A 138 5.45 13.68 11.14
N SER A 139 5.83 14.02 9.91
CA SER A 139 5.78 15.41 9.42
C SER A 139 4.34 15.95 9.38
N GLY A 140 3.36 15.04 9.27
CA GLY A 140 1.92 15.26 9.41
C GLY A 140 1.42 15.62 10.79
N ASN A 141 2.22 15.46 11.84
CA ASN A 141 1.80 15.48 13.24
C ASN A 141 0.73 14.41 13.59
N ASP A 142 0.59 13.36 12.78
CA ASP A 142 -0.27 12.21 13.10
C ASP A 142 0.56 11.09 13.72
N PHE A 143 0.97 11.30 14.97
CA PHE A 143 1.80 10.36 15.71
C PHE A 143 1.09 9.03 15.98
N LYS A 144 -0.23 9.05 16.19
CA LYS A 144 -1.01 7.82 16.39
C LYS A 144 -0.94 6.92 15.17
N LEU A 145 -1.10 7.49 13.98
CA LEU A 145 -0.94 6.73 12.76
C LEU A 145 0.51 6.29 12.58
N ALA A 146 1.48 7.18 12.80
CA ALA A 146 2.91 6.86 12.67
C ALA A 146 3.29 5.65 13.54
N HIS A 147 2.88 5.62 14.82
CA HIS A 147 3.15 4.51 15.75
C HIS A 147 2.56 3.19 15.24
N LYS A 148 1.34 3.21 14.70
CA LYS A 148 0.73 2.02 14.08
C LYS A 148 1.49 1.55 12.84
N GLN A 149 1.97 2.46 12.00
CA GLN A 149 2.77 2.10 10.82
C GLN A 149 4.14 1.55 11.22
N MET A 150 4.77 2.10 12.26
CA MET A 150 6.04 1.60 12.81
C MET A 150 5.89 0.17 13.36
N LEU A 151 4.83 -0.10 14.14
CA LEU A 151 4.51 -1.45 14.59
C LEU A 151 4.21 -2.40 13.42
N SER A 152 3.46 -1.93 12.42
CA SER A 152 3.15 -2.70 11.21
C SER A 152 4.42 -3.11 10.46
N LEU A 153 5.40 -2.20 10.33
CA LEU A 153 6.69 -2.49 9.71
C LEU A 153 7.46 -3.55 10.49
N ILE A 154 7.51 -3.46 11.81
CA ILE A 154 8.22 -4.43 12.67
C ILE A 154 7.59 -5.82 12.54
N ILE A 155 6.27 -5.92 12.55
CA ILE A 155 5.53 -7.19 12.35
C ILE A 155 5.90 -7.84 11.01
N ILE A 156 5.96 -7.06 9.93
CA ILE A 156 6.32 -7.57 8.61
C ILE A 156 7.78 -8.02 8.56
N LEU A 157 8.69 -7.21 9.13
CA LEU A 157 10.11 -7.55 9.17
C LEU A 157 10.38 -8.78 10.01
N LEU A 158 9.70 -8.96 11.15
CA LEU A 158 9.79 -10.14 11.99
C LEU A 158 9.48 -11.44 11.23
N LYS A 159 8.56 -11.39 10.25
CA LYS A 159 8.23 -12.54 9.41
C LYS A 159 9.37 -12.94 8.46
N ILE A 160 10.18 -11.97 8.02
CA ILE A 160 11.29 -12.21 7.07
C ILE A 160 12.58 -12.48 7.82
N ASP A 161 12.99 -11.52 8.65
CA ASP A 161 14.21 -11.59 9.42
C ASP A 161 14.06 -10.83 10.76
N PRO A 162 14.04 -11.54 11.89
CA PRO A 162 13.90 -10.93 13.21
C PRO A 162 15.08 -10.00 13.55
N VAL A 163 16.28 -10.24 13.04
CA VAL A 163 17.45 -9.38 13.27
C VAL A 163 17.26 -8.03 12.59
N HIS A 164 16.69 -8.02 11.38
CA HIS A 164 16.35 -6.77 10.70
C HIS A 164 15.26 -6.00 11.44
N ALA A 165 14.26 -6.70 11.99
CA ALA A 165 13.22 -6.07 12.80
C ALA A 165 13.79 -5.39 14.06
N SER A 166 14.71 -6.04 14.79
CA SER A 166 15.38 -5.46 15.96
C SER A 166 16.18 -4.20 15.59
N LYS A 167 16.94 -4.24 14.48
CA LYS A 167 17.69 -3.06 14.01
C LYS A 167 16.76 -1.89 13.70
N LYS A 168 15.64 -2.15 13.02
CA LYS A 168 14.65 -1.14 12.65
C LYS A 168 13.96 -0.54 13.89
N PHE A 169 13.69 -1.35 14.90
CA PHE A 169 13.18 -0.86 16.18
C PHE A 169 14.18 0.08 16.89
N THR A 170 15.47 -0.24 16.87
CA THR A 170 16.52 0.66 17.38
C THR A 170 16.63 1.94 16.54
N GLU A 171 16.52 1.88 15.21
CA GLU A 171 16.50 3.08 14.35
C GLU A 171 15.35 4.03 14.73
N PHE A 172 14.19 3.48 15.08
CA PHE A 172 13.05 4.27 15.55
C PHE A 172 13.29 4.97 16.89
N GLN A 173 14.19 4.48 17.75
CA GLN A 173 14.63 5.19 18.97
C GLN A 173 15.21 6.56 18.65
N GLY A 174 15.97 6.67 17.55
CA GLY A 174 16.58 7.93 17.16
C GLY A 174 15.61 8.93 16.50
N GLN A 175 14.43 8.47 16.06
CA GLN A 175 13.50 9.26 15.26
C GLN A 175 12.29 9.78 16.04
N SER A 176 11.82 9.03 17.05
CA SER A 176 10.62 9.39 17.81
C SER A 176 10.65 8.82 19.22
N ASP A 177 11.01 9.66 20.20
CA ASP A 177 10.94 9.30 21.63
C ASP A 177 9.53 8.86 22.05
N SER A 178 8.50 9.42 21.40
CA SER A 178 7.09 9.13 21.70
C SER A 178 6.65 7.70 21.37
N PHE A 179 7.33 7.01 20.46
CA PHE A 179 6.97 5.65 20.05
C PHE A 179 7.20 4.65 21.20
N PHE A 180 8.29 4.80 21.96
CA PHE A 180 8.65 3.88 23.04
C PHE A 180 7.69 3.94 24.23
N THR A 181 7.10 5.11 24.44
CA THR A 181 6.08 5.32 25.48
C THR A 181 4.68 4.90 25.02
N SER A 182 4.49 4.60 23.73
CA SER A 182 3.19 4.22 23.18
C SER A 182 2.92 2.73 23.38
N ASP A 183 1.64 2.36 23.34
CA ASP A 183 1.22 0.95 23.41
C ASP A 183 1.82 0.15 22.24
N GLU A 184 1.94 0.77 21.06
CA GLU A 184 2.54 0.16 19.87
C GLU A 184 4.03 -0.12 20.06
N GLY A 185 4.80 0.79 20.64
CA GLY A 185 6.23 0.57 20.92
C GLY A 185 6.46 -0.49 21.99
N CYS A 186 5.62 -0.50 23.03
CA CYS A 186 5.63 -1.55 24.06
C CYS A 186 5.38 -2.93 23.44
N LYS A 187 4.33 -3.07 22.61
CA LYS A 187 4.01 -4.32 21.92
C LYS A 187 5.07 -4.72 20.89
N ALA A 188 5.69 -3.77 20.20
CA ALA A 188 6.81 -4.05 19.32
C ALA A 188 8.01 -4.63 20.09
N ASN A 189 8.35 -4.08 21.26
CA ASN A 189 9.41 -4.62 22.11
C ASN A 189 9.06 -6.02 22.62
N GLU A 190 7.84 -6.22 23.13
CA GLU A 190 7.37 -7.54 23.59
C GLU A 190 7.44 -8.59 22.47
N LEU A 191 7.10 -8.23 21.22
CA LEU A 191 7.22 -9.12 20.07
C LEU A 191 8.68 -9.52 19.82
N LEU A 192 9.60 -8.56 19.82
CA LEU A 192 11.02 -8.84 19.62
C LEU A 192 11.58 -9.73 20.73
N ASP A 193 11.24 -9.45 21.99
CA ASP A 193 11.64 -10.24 23.15
C ASP A 193 11.12 -11.68 23.07
N ALA A 194 9.86 -11.88 22.64
CA ALA A 194 9.27 -13.20 22.47
C ALA A 194 9.98 -14.00 21.37
N PHE A 195 10.38 -13.35 20.28
CA PHE A 195 11.17 -13.97 19.22
C PHE A 195 12.60 -14.33 19.67
N GLU A 196 13.25 -13.48 20.46
CA GLU A 196 14.59 -13.74 21.00
C GLU A 196 14.57 -14.90 22.01
N LYS A 197 13.62 -14.89 22.94
CA LYS A 197 13.46 -15.91 23.99
C LYS A 197 12.81 -17.20 23.48
N ARG A 198 12.29 -17.19 22.25
CA ARG A 198 11.52 -18.26 21.64
C ARG A 198 10.28 -18.66 22.46
N ASP A 199 9.59 -17.67 23.00
CA ASP A 199 8.41 -17.86 23.85
C ASP A 199 7.12 -17.80 23.00
N SER A 200 6.55 -18.98 22.72
CA SER A 200 5.31 -19.12 21.94
C SER A 200 4.08 -18.63 22.70
N GLU A 201 4.04 -18.78 24.02
CA GLU A 201 2.89 -18.38 24.84
C GLU A 201 2.80 -16.85 24.91
N ALA A 202 3.94 -16.19 25.12
CA ALA A 202 4.03 -14.74 25.06
C ALA A 202 3.62 -14.21 23.67
N LEU A 203 4.09 -14.85 22.60
CA LEU A 203 3.74 -14.45 21.23
C LEU A 203 2.22 -14.53 20.97
N GLU A 204 1.57 -15.62 21.37
CA GLU A 204 0.12 -15.77 21.23
C GLU A 204 -0.67 -14.74 22.05
N ALA A 205 -0.22 -14.42 23.27
CA ALA A 205 -0.84 -13.38 24.07
C ALA A 205 -0.76 -12.00 23.38
N ILE A 206 0.38 -11.69 22.76
CA ILE A 206 0.58 -10.41 22.06
C ILE A 206 -0.25 -10.33 20.78
N LYS A 207 -0.32 -11.41 19.99
CA LYS A 207 -1.14 -11.49 18.76
C LYS A 207 -2.62 -11.18 19.02
N ASN A 208 -3.12 -11.56 20.20
CA ASN A 208 -4.51 -11.35 20.61
C ASN A 208 -4.75 -10.01 21.33
N SER A 209 -3.74 -9.15 21.44
CA SER A 209 -3.88 -7.83 22.05
C SER A 209 -4.76 -6.89 21.22
N SER A 210 -5.38 -5.93 21.91
CA SER A 210 -6.19 -4.88 21.28
C SER A 210 -5.36 -4.02 20.32
N THR A 211 -4.10 -3.73 20.66
CA THR A 211 -3.18 -2.93 19.84
C THR A 211 -2.96 -3.54 18.46
N ILE A 212 -2.77 -4.86 18.38
CA ILE A 212 -2.65 -5.59 17.10
C ILE A 212 -3.99 -5.61 16.35
N SER A 213 -5.09 -5.78 17.08
CA SER A 213 -6.44 -5.82 16.50
C SER A 213 -6.89 -4.49 15.86
N PHE A 214 -6.25 -3.37 16.23
CA PHE A 214 -6.50 -2.05 15.63
C PHE A 214 -5.64 -1.75 14.39
N LEU A 215 -4.82 -2.69 13.93
CA LEU A 215 -4.05 -2.59 12.69
C LEU A 215 -4.91 -2.97 11.48
N ASP A 216 -4.38 -2.73 10.29
CA ASP A 216 -5.04 -3.14 9.05
C ASP A 216 -5.14 -4.67 8.93
N ASN A 217 -6.23 -5.16 8.36
CA ASN A 217 -6.54 -6.60 8.29
C ASN A 217 -5.40 -7.47 7.72
N GLU A 218 -4.68 -6.98 6.71
CA GLU A 218 -3.56 -7.71 6.11
C GLU A 218 -2.34 -7.74 7.05
N ILE A 219 -2.11 -6.69 7.84
CA ILE A 219 -1.09 -6.68 8.90
C ILE A 219 -1.48 -7.65 10.02
N ILE A 220 -2.75 -7.69 10.42
CA ILE A 220 -3.24 -8.67 11.40
C ILE A 220 -3.03 -10.10 10.90
N ARG A 221 -3.25 -10.35 9.61
CA ARG A 221 -2.98 -11.67 9.00
C ARG A 221 -1.49 -12.01 9.09
N VAL A 222 -0.61 -11.06 8.78
CA VAL A 222 0.85 -11.26 8.92
C VAL A 222 1.21 -11.53 10.38
N ALA A 223 0.71 -10.74 11.33
CA ALA A 223 0.95 -10.90 12.76
C ALA A 223 0.51 -12.29 13.26
N LYS A 224 -0.65 -12.77 12.83
CA LYS A 224 -1.14 -14.11 13.18
C LYS A 224 -0.30 -15.23 12.58
N SER A 225 0.28 -15.01 11.39
CA SER A 225 1.18 -15.97 10.74
C SER A 225 2.59 -16.05 11.33
N LEU A 226 2.94 -15.17 12.27
CA LEU A 226 4.24 -15.21 12.95
C LEU A 226 4.33 -16.47 13.80
N ALA A 227 5.39 -17.25 13.65
CA ALA A 227 5.65 -18.43 14.48
C ALA A 227 7.10 -18.37 14.96
N VAL A 228 7.34 -18.82 16.18
CA VAL A 228 8.69 -18.97 16.71
C VAL A 228 9.27 -20.28 16.15
N ALA A 229 10.55 -20.27 15.75
CA ALA A 229 11.26 -21.48 15.34
C ALA A 229 11.23 -22.55 16.45
N GLY A 230 10.33 -23.53 16.29
CA GLY A 230 10.00 -24.55 17.30
C GLY A 230 8.63 -25.21 17.12
N GLU A 231 7.72 -24.61 16.35
CA GLU A 231 6.35 -25.13 16.15
C GLU A 231 6.21 -26.20 15.03
N ASP A 232 7.17 -26.36 14.12
CA ASP A 232 7.06 -27.31 12.99
C ASP A 232 7.21 -28.81 13.34
N LYS A 233 7.08 -29.23 14.61
CA LYS A 233 7.16 -30.66 15.00
C LYS A 233 6.21 -31.08 16.13
N LYS A 234 4.91 -30.78 16.01
CA LYS A 234 3.89 -31.47 16.83
C LYS A 234 2.72 -32.10 16.09
N GLU A 235 2.71 -32.08 14.75
CA GLU A 235 1.73 -32.83 13.94
C GLU A 235 2.46 -33.83 13.04
N GLU A 236 2.97 -34.94 13.60
CA GLU A 236 3.18 -36.24 12.89
C GLU A 236 3.89 -37.26 13.82
N SER A 237 3.32 -37.54 15.00
CA SER A 237 3.65 -38.76 15.74
C SER A 237 2.59 -39.09 16.78
N ASN A 238 1.38 -39.45 16.32
CA ASN A 238 0.36 -40.19 17.07
C ASN A 238 -0.72 -40.62 16.06
N GLY A 239 -0.99 -41.89 15.76
CA GLY A 239 -0.35 -43.13 16.16
C GLY A 239 -0.57 -44.19 15.08
N LEU A 240 0.50 -44.93 14.79
CA LEU A 240 0.45 -46.30 14.35
C LEU A 240 0.47 -47.14 15.62
N LEU A 241 -0.64 -47.79 15.95
CA LEU A 241 -0.77 -49.08 16.63
C LEU A 241 -2.24 -49.49 16.63
#